data_AF-A0A0T6A1Z6-F1
#
_entry.id   AF-A0A0T6A1Z6-F1
#
_cell.length_a   1.000
_cell.length_b   1.000
_cell.length_c   1.000
_cell.angle_alpha   90.00
_cell.angle_beta   90.00
_cell.angle_gamma   90.00
#
_symmetry.space_group_name_H-M   'P 1'
#
loop_
_entity.id
_entity.type
_entity.pdbx_description
1 polymer ?
#
loop_
_entity_poly.entity_id
_entity_poly.type
_entity_poly.pdbx_seq_one_letter_code
_entity_poly.pdbx_strand_id
1 'polypeptide(L)'
;MRRERTPFRKGIEGFSLIEIVVVCVLIGIIAAVIIPPLHQGVQSFAVTEARGDLTSQARQAATRLVRELRNIQKKADNTPNITTGANATSITFVDVLDNTITFSLSGSTLQRNSNALVDQVSSLQFRYFNGSNTELPVPLSAPD
;
A
#
# COMPACT_ATOMS: atom_id res chain seq x y z
N MET A 1 13.02 28.41 86.42
CA MET A 1 13.67 28.64 85.11
C MET A 1 13.20 27.58 84.11
N ARG A 2 12.41 27.96 83.10
CA ARG A 2 12.52 27.46 81.71
C ARG A 2 11.39 28.08 80.88
N ARG A 3 11.73 28.91 79.89
CA ARG A 3 10.80 29.30 78.82
C ARG A 3 11.04 28.35 77.66
N GLU A 4 10.04 27.53 77.35
CA GLU A 4 10.05 26.70 76.15
C GLU A 4 9.89 27.59 74.92
N ARG A 5 10.80 27.43 73.95
CA ARG A 5 10.72 28.10 72.65
C ARG A 5 10.03 27.15 71.69
N THR A 6 8.82 27.48 71.27
CA THR A 6 8.13 26.76 70.21
C THR A 6 8.84 27.00 68.86
N PRO A 7 9.09 25.95 68.06
CA PRO A 7 9.74 26.09 66.77
C PRO A 7 8.80 26.75 65.76
N PHE A 8 9.31 27.73 65.00
CA PHE A 8 8.58 28.35 63.90
C PHE A 8 8.24 27.29 62.84
N ARG A 9 6.95 27.13 62.52
CA ARG A 9 6.50 26.31 61.39
C ARG A 9 7.01 26.96 60.10
N LYS A 10 7.81 26.22 59.33
CA LYS A 10 8.25 26.63 57.99
C LYS A 10 7.01 26.73 57.09
N GLY A 11 6.69 27.95 56.67
CA GLY A 11 5.58 28.20 55.74
C GLY A 11 5.83 27.51 54.41
N ILE A 12 4.76 27.09 53.75
CA ILE A 12 4.82 26.61 52.37
C ILE A 12 5.20 27.81 51.51
N GLU A 13 6.40 27.81 50.96
CA GLU A 13 6.88 28.85 50.05
C GLU A 13 6.12 28.73 48.72
N GLY A 14 5.38 29.77 48.34
CA GLY A 14 4.66 29.83 47.07
C GLY A 14 5.55 30.34 45.94
N PHE A 15 5.23 29.95 44.71
CA PHE A 15 5.93 30.43 43.51
C PHE A 15 5.67 31.92 43.27
N SER A 16 6.70 32.64 42.85
CA SER A 16 6.54 34.04 42.45
C SER A 16 5.89 34.15 41.07
N LEU A 17 5.14 35.23 40.82
CA LEU A 17 4.50 35.46 39.53
C LEU A 17 5.52 35.49 38.38
N ILE A 18 6.68 36.10 38.61
CA ILE A 18 7.76 36.14 37.61
C ILE A 18 8.32 34.74 37.33
N GLU A 19 8.35 33.86 38.32
CA GLU A 19 8.86 32.50 38.16
C GLU A 19 7.95 31.68 37.24
N ILE A 20 6.64 31.82 37.38
CA ILE A 20 5.66 31.20 36.48
C ILE A 20 5.79 31.78 35.06
N VAL A 21 5.99 33.08 34.90
CA VAL A 21 6.19 33.71 33.59
C VAL A 21 7.44 33.16 32.90
N VAL A 22 8.56 33.08 33.63
CA VAL A 22 9.83 32.54 33.09
C VAL A 22 9.69 31.06 32.73
N VAL A 23 9.02 30.24 33.55
CA VAL A 23 8.78 28.83 33.25
C VAL A 23 7.92 28.66 31.99
N CYS A 24 6.87 29.44 31.81
CA CYS A 24 6.04 29.41 30.61
C CYS A 24 6.85 29.75 29.34
N VAL A 25 7.72 30.76 29.42
CA VAL A 25 8.61 31.14 28.31
C VAL A 25 9.59 30.01 28.00
N LEU A 26 10.21 29.40 29.02
CA LEU A 26 11.14 28.29 28.84
C LEU A 26 10.46 27.06 28.22
N ILE A 27 9.24 26.71 28.64
CA ILE A 27 8.45 25.65 28.02
C ILE A 27 8.17 25.96 26.55
N GLY A 28 7.85 27.21 26.22
CA GLY A 28 7.63 27.65 24.83
C GLY A 28 8.88 27.47 23.96
N ILE A 29 10.06 27.82 24.47
CA ILE A 29 11.34 27.65 23.75
C ILE A 29 11.65 26.16 23.54
N ILE A 30 11.48 25.34 24.57
CA ILE A 30 11.70 23.88 24.50
C ILE A 30 10.72 23.26 23.49
N ALA A 31 9.44 23.62 23.56
CA ALA A 31 8.42 23.14 22.63
C ALA A 31 8.73 23.53 21.19
N ALA A 32 9.21 24.75 20.93
CA ALA A 32 9.58 25.19 19.59
C ALA A 32 10.70 24.35 18.95
N VAL A 33 11.61 23.81 19.75
CA VAL A 33 12.69 22.93 19.27
C VAL A 33 12.22 21.48 19.10
N ILE A 34 11.36 20.99 20.00
CA ILE A 34 10.95 19.57 20.04
C ILE A 34 9.82 19.25 19.06
N ILE A 35 8.87 20.18 18.83
CA ILE A 35 7.69 19.92 18.00
C ILE A 35 8.02 19.61 16.53
N PRO A 36 8.93 20.32 15.85
CA PRO A 36 9.22 20.07 14.43
C PRO A 36 9.69 18.63 14.11
N PRO A 37 10.68 18.04 14.80
CA PRO A 37 11.10 16.66 14.52
C PRO A 37 10.02 15.62 14.87
N LEU A 38 9.20 15.86 15.91
CA LEU A 38 8.07 14.98 16.22
C LEU A 38 7.03 14.96 15.09
N HIS A 39 6.69 16.13 14.55
CA HIS A 39 5.74 16.21 13.44
C HIS A 39 6.28 15.49 12.20
N GLN A 40 7.56 15.67 11.87
CA GLN A 40 8.22 14.94 10.78
C GLN A 40 8.20 13.43 11.00
N GLY A 41 8.45 12.97 12.23
CA GLY A 41 8.39 11.56 12.60
C GLY A 41 7.02 10.96 12.33
N VAL A 42 5.95 11.57 12.84
CA VAL A 42 4.57 11.10 12.65
C VAL A 42 4.21 11.01 11.16
N GLN A 43 4.55 12.03 10.37
CA GLN A 43 4.30 12.03 8.93
C GLN A 43 5.08 10.90 8.23
N SER A 44 6.33 10.66 8.62
CA SER A 44 7.14 9.57 8.08
C SER A 44 6.56 8.20 8.39
N PHE A 45 6.03 8.00 9.60
CA PHE A 45 5.35 6.75 9.98
C PHE A 45 4.10 6.51 9.12
N ALA A 46 3.24 7.53 8.98
CA ALA A 46 2.03 7.42 8.15
C ALA A 46 2.35 7.10 6.68
N VAL A 47 3.37 7.72 6.10
CA VAL A 47 3.82 7.43 4.72
C VAL A 47 4.36 6.00 4.60
N THR A 48 5.06 5.51 5.62
CA THR A 48 5.63 4.15 5.61
C THR A 48 4.54 3.09 5.69
N GLU A 49 3.54 3.31 6.55
CA GLU A 49 2.39 2.41 6.69
C GLU A 49 1.59 2.33 5.38
N ALA A 50 1.25 3.47 4.78
CA ALA A 50 0.54 3.51 3.50
C ALA A 50 1.29 2.78 2.38
N ARG A 51 2.63 2.86 2.35
CA ARG A 51 3.46 2.12 1.38
C ARG A 51 3.45 0.61 1.64
N GLY A 52 3.41 0.20 2.90
CA GLY A 52 3.29 -1.20 3.31
C GLY A 52 2.01 -1.83 2.78
N ASP A 53 0.88 -1.15 2.99
CA ASP A 53 -0.42 -1.60 2.53
C ASP A 53 -0.51 -1.72 1.01
N LEU A 54 -0.05 -0.71 0.27
CA LEU A 54 0.00 -0.74 -1.19
C LEU A 54 0.83 -1.91 -1.71
N THR A 55 2.00 -2.15 -1.10
CA THR A 55 2.89 -3.26 -1.50
C THR A 55 2.24 -4.61 -1.22
N SER A 56 1.57 -4.75 -0.08
CA SER A 56 0.83 -5.96 0.28
C SER A 56 -0.30 -6.24 -0.70
N GLN A 57 -1.12 -5.24 -1.02
CA GLN A 57 -2.21 -5.33 -2.00
C GLN A 57 -1.69 -5.71 -3.39
N ALA A 58 -0.63 -5.04 -3.87
CA ALA A 58 -0.01 -5.36 -5.15
C ALA A 58 0.50 -6.81 -5.20
N ARG A 59 1.12 -7.30 -4.12
CA ARG A 59 1.63 -8.67 -4.05
C ARG A 59 0.51 -9.71 -4.05
N GLN A 60 -0.61 -9.44 -3.38
CA GLN A 60 -1.79 -10.30 -3.40
C GLN A 60 -2.43 -10.35 -4.79
N ALA A 61 -2.60 -9.19 -5.44
CA ALA A 61 -3.13 -9.09 -6.79
C ALA A 61 -2.23 -9.84 -7.79
N ALA A 62 -0.91 -9.65 -7.73
CA ALA A 62 0.04 -10.36 -8.59
C ALA A 62 0.02 -11.88 -8.36
N THR A 63 -0.05 -12.33 -7.10
CA THR A 63 -0.12 -13.76 -6.77
C THR A 63 -1.40 -14.39 -7.33
N ARG A 64 -2.52 -13.67 -7.22
CA ARG A 64 -3.79 -14.10 -7.79
C ARG A 64 -3.73 -14.18 -9.31
N LEU A 65 -3.25 -13.13 -9.97
CA LEU A 65 -3.10 -13.08 -11.43
C LEU A 65 -2.25 -14.25 -11.93
N VAL A 66 -1.07 -14.46 -11.34
CA VAL A 66 -0.18 -15.56 -11.71
C VAL A 66 -0.82 -16.93 -11.48
N ARG A 67 -1.61 -17.10 -10.41
CA ARG A 67 -2.33 -18.35 -10.16
C ARG A 67 -3.40 -18.59 -11.22
N GLU A 68 -4.17 -17.57 -11.58
CA GLU A 68 -5.23 -17.70 -12.57
C GLU A 68 -4.67 -17.92 -13.99
N LEU A 69 -3.55 -17.27 -14.35
CA LEU A 69 -2.85 -17.54 -15.61
C LEU A 69 -2.29 -18.97 -15.69
N ARG A 70 -1.86 -19.55 -14.57
CA ARG A 70 -1.45 -20.96 -14.53
C ARG A 70 -2.63 -21.93 -14.63
N ASN A 71 -3.84 -21.46 -14.32
CA ASN A 71 -5.07 -22.25 -14.40
C ASN A 71 -5.81 -22.05 -15.74
N ILE A 72 -5.15 -21.49 -16.76
CA ILE A 72 -5.66 -21.49 -18.12
C ILE A 72 -5.84 -22.95 -18.55
N GLN A 73 -7.07 -23.31 -18.93
CA GLN A 73 -7.38 -24.66 -19.40
C GLN A 73 -6.61 -24.96 -20.70
N LYS A 74 -6.04 -26.16 -20.82
CA LYS A 74 -5.55 -26.65 -22.10
C LYS A 74 -6.74 -27.28 -22.85
N LYS A 75 -7.05 -26.78 -24.05
CA LYS A 75 -8.08 -27.39 -24.90
C LYS A 75 -7.56 -28.70 -25.51
N ALA A 76 -8.43 -29.71 -25.62
CA ALA A 76 -8.06 -31.06 -26.06
C ALA A 76 -7.61 -31.13 -27.53
N ASP A 77 -8.08 -30.19 -28.34
CA ASP A 77 -7.75 -30.02 -29.76
C ASP A 77 -6.49 -29.15 -30.00
N ASN A 78 -5.75 -28.83 -28.94
CA ASN A 78 -4.60 -27.94 -28.96
C ASN A 78 -4.91 -26.51 -29.47
N THR A 79 -6.18 -26.10 -29.44
CA THR A 79 -6.54 -24.71 -29.76
C THR A 79 -6.08 -23.75 -28.67
N PRO A 80 -5.68 -22.51 -29.04
CA PRO A 80 -5.36 -21.47 -28.07
C PRO A 80 -6.58 -21.15 -27.18
N ASN A 81 -6.38 -21.13 -25.87
CA ASN A 81 -7.43 -20.79 -24.89
C ASN A 81 -7.39 -19.31 -24.44
N ILE A 82 -6.52 -18.51 -25.05
CA ILE A 82 -6.49 -17.06 -24.86
C ILE A 82 -7.30 -16.46 -26.02
N THR A 83 -8.37 -15.72 -25.70
CA THR A 83 -9.29 -15.17 -26.70
C THR A 83 -8.60 -14.09 -27.55
N THR A 84 -9.00 -13.97 -28.83
CA THR A 84 -8.46 -13.01 -29.81
C THR A 84 -8.59 -11.53 -29.44
N GLY A 85 -9.42 -11.19 -28.44
CA GLY A 85 -9.52 -9.82 -27.88
C GLY A 85 -8.42 -9.46 -26.89
N ALA A 86 -7.55 -10.42 -26.54
CA ALA A 86 -6.39 -10.19 -25.70
C ALA A 86 -5.30 -9.39 -26.45
N ASN A 87 -4.69 -8.45 -25.75
CA ASN A 87 -3.70 -7.51 -26.27
C ASN A 87 -2.68 -7.18 -25.17
N ALA A 88 -1.88 -6.13 -25.37
CA ALA A 88 -0.86 -5.72 -24.41
C ALA A 88 -1.43 -5.30 -23.03
N THR A 89 -2.66 -4.80 -22.93
CA THR A 89 -3.24 -4.27 -21.68
C THR A 89 -4.45 -5.03 -21.18
N SER A 90 -4.84 -6.10 -21.88
CA SER A 90 -5.98 -6.95 -21.52
C SER A 90 -5.71 -8.38 -21.93
N ILE A 91 -6.06 -9.34 -21.08
CA ILE A 91 -6.03 -10.77 -21.41
C ILE A 91 -7.35 -11.41 -21.00
N THR A 92 -7.93 -12.20 -21.90
CA THR A 92 -9.15 -12.98 -21.66
C THR A 92 -8.88 -14.45 -21.95
N PHE A 93 -9.27 -15.33 -21.05
CA PHE A 93 -9.10 -16.78 -21.17
C PHE A 93 -10.20 -17.54 -20.40
N VAL A 94 -10.27 -18.85 -20.59
CA VAL A 94 -11.15 -19.74 -19.83
C VAL A 94 -10.35 -20.55 -18.82
N ASP A 95 -10.78 -20.61 -17.56
CA ASP A 95 -10.11 -21.44 -16.55
C ASP A 95 -10.49 -22.93 -16.64
N VAL A 96 -9.83 -23.76 -15.84
CA VAL A 96 -10.12 -25.22 -15.76
C VAL A 96 -11.53 -25.56 -15.26
N LEU A 97 -12.29 -24.60 -14.75
CA LEU A 97 -13.68 -24.73 -14.30
C LEU A 97 -14.66 -24.09 -15.29
N ASP A 98 -14.22 -23.82 -16.52
CA ASP A 98 -14.98 -23.20 -17.61
C ASP A 98 -15.47 -21.75 -17.33
N ASN A 99 -14.82 -21.02 -16.41
CA ASN A 99 -15.10 -19.60 -16.20
C ASN A 99 -14.29 -18.74 -17.18
N THR A 100 -14.96 -17.78 -17.82
CA THR A 100 -14.28 -16.71 -18.57
C THR A 100 -13.71 -15.67 -17.61
N ILE A 101 -12.41 -15.43 -17.72
CA ILE A 101 -11.65 -14.49 -16.90
C ILE A 101 -10.99 -13.47 -17.81
N THR A 102 -11.23 -12.20 -17.54
CA THR A 102 -10.61 -11.05 -18.18
C THR A 102 -9.85 -10.25 -17.14
N PHE A 103 -8.54 -10.09 -17.33
CA PHE A 103 -7.78 -9.06 -16.65
C PHE A 103 -7.58 -7.87 -17.57
N SER A 104 -7.85 -6.68 -17.08
CA SER A 104 -7.66 -5.44 -17.84
C SER A 104 -7.32 -4.27 -16.91
N LEU A 105 -6.64 -3.27 -17.46
CA LEU A 105 -6.45 -2.00 -16.80
C LEU A 105 -7.57 -1.03 -17.22
N SER A 106 -8.31 -0.49 -16.27
CA SER A 106 -9.30 0.56 -16.49
C SER A 106 -8.90 1.79 -15.67
N GLY A 107 -8.47 2.85 -16.35
CA GLY A 107 -7.82 3.99 -15.69
C GLY A 107 -6.55 3.52 -14.96
N SER A 108 -6.53 3.69 -13.64
CA SER A 108 -5.45 3.22 -12.75
C SER A 108 -5.75 1.90 -12.04
N THR A 109 -6.90 1.29 -12.31
CA THR A 109 -7.36 0.12 -11.55
C THR A 109 -7.20 -1.15 -12.38
N LEU A 110 -6.40 -2.09 -11.88
CA LEU A 110 -6.36 -3.45 -12.42
C LEU A 110 -7.63 -4.17 -12.00
N GLN A 111 -8.35 -4.70 -12.99
CA GLN A 111 -9.64 -5.35 -12.80
C GLN A 111 -9.60 -6.81 -13.25
N ARG A 112 -10.44 -7.63 -12.60
CA ARG A 112 -10.81 -8.98 -13.00
C ARG A 112 -12.30 -9.03 -13.28
N ASN A 113 -12.72 -9.28 -14.51
CA ASN A 113 -14.14 -9.28 -14.90
C ASN A 113 -14.88 -8.02 -14.38
N SER A 114 -14.25 -6.85 -14.54
CA SER A 114 -14.72 -5.56 -14.04
C SER A 114 -14.67 -5.34 -12.51
N ASN A 115 -14.26 -6.33 -11.72
CA ASN A 115 -14.03 -6.16 -10.28
C ASN A 115 -12.62 -5.65 -10.02
N ALA A 116 -12.49 -4.58 -9.23
CA ALA A 116 -11.19 -4.03 -8.84
C ALA A 116 -10.36 -5.05 -8.03
N LEU A 117 -9.11 -5.24 -8.42
CA LEU A 117 -8.12 -6.04 -7.69
C LEU A 117 -7.12 -5.18 -6.92
N VAL A 118 -6.64 -4.12 -7.58
CA VAL A 118 -5.68 -3.18 -7.03
C VAL A 118 -5.79 -1.86 -7.81
N ASP A 119 -5.65 -0.75 -7.10
CA ASP A 119 -5.66 0.59 -7.69
C ASP A 119 -4.23 1.18 -7.72
N GLN A 120 -4.08 2.35 -8.34
CA GLN A 120 -2.78 3.02 -8.55
C GLN A 120 -1.79 2.20 -9.39
N VAL A 121 -2.29 1.40 -10.33
CA VAL A 121 -1.47 0.71 -11.32
C VAL A 121 -1.12 1.68 -12.44
N SER A 122 0.16 1.98 -12.59
CA SER A 122 0.66 2.90 -13.62
C SER A 122 0.75 2.27 -15.00
N SER A 123 1.02 0.97 -15.08
CA SER A 123 1.09 0.24 -16.34
C SER A 123 0.78 -1.24 -16.15
N LEU A 124 0.22 -1.83 -17.20
CA LEU A 124 -0.01 -3.26 -17.33
C LEU A 124 0.44 -3.68 -18.72
N GLN A 125 1.28 -4.72 -18.81
CA GLN A 125 1.75 -5.26 -20.08
C GLN A 125 1.69 -6.79 -20.07
N PHE A 126 0.99 -7.36 -21.05
CA PHE A 126 1.03 -8.76 -21.42
C PHE A 126 1.86 -8.93 -22.69
N ARG A 127 2.68 -9.97 -22.70
CA ARG A 127 3.51 -10.38 -23.85
C ARG A 127 3.20 -11.84 -24.14
N TYR A 128 2.99 -12.15 -25.40
CA TYR A 128 2.58 -13.47 -25.84
C TYR A 128 3.73 -14.11 -26.60
N PHE A 129 3.94 -15.40 -26.40
CA PHE A 129 5.02 -16.15 -27.06
C PHE A 129 4.43 -17.41 -27.67
N ASN A 130 4.91 -17.78 -28.87
CA ASN A 130 4.58 -19.07 -29.46
C ASN A 130 5.44 -20.20 -28.87
N GLY A 131 5.23 -21.43 -29.33
CA GLY A 131 5.99 -22.61 -28.87
C GLY A 131 7.50 -22.54 -29.13
N SER A 132 7.93 -21.67 -30.06
CA SER A 132 9.33 -21.42 -30.40
C SER A 132 9.93 -20.23 -29.64
N ASN A 133 9.21 -19.68 -28.65
CA ASN A 133 9.63 -18.52 -27.84
C ASN A 133 9.78 -17.21 -28.65
N THR A 134 9.11 -17.11 -29.79
CA THR A 134 9.00 -15.87 -30.56
C THR A 134 7.84 -15.03 -30.01
N GLU A 135 8.09 -13.74 -29.78
CA GLU A 135 7.07 -12.83 -29.29
C GLU A 135 6.01 -12.53 -30.37
N LEU A 136 4.74 -12.56 -29.97
CA LEU A 136 3.59 -12.28 -30.82
C LEU A 136 2.92 -10.97 -30.38
N PRO A 137 2.50 -10.10 -31.33
CA PRO A 137 1.77 -8.86 -31.00
C PRO A 137 0.42 -9.12 -30.32
N VAL A 138 -0.22 -10.24 -30.65
CA VAL A 138 -1.48 -10.74 -30.10
C VAL A 138 -1.40 -12.27 -30.00
N PRO A 139 -2.15 -12.92 -29.11
CA PRO A 139 -2.17 -14.38 -29.03
C PRO A 139 -2.70 -15.01 -30.32
N LEU A 140 -2.24 -16.23 -30.61
CA LEU A 140 -2.66 -17.01 -31.77
C LEU A 140 -4.16 -17.28 -31.73
N SER A 141 -4.82 -17.21 -32.89
CA SER A 141 -6.22 -17.55 -33.08
C SER A 141 -6.45 -19.01 -33.52
N ALA A 142 -5.38 -19.73 -33.87
CA ALA A 142 -5.39 -21.11 -34.34
C ALA A 142 -4.11 -21.84 -33.88
N PRO A 143 -4.08 -23.18 -33.91
CA PRO A 143 -2.86 -23.95 -33.66
C PRO A 143 -1.76 -23.59 -34.66
N ASP A 144 -0.50 -23.64 -34.21
CA ASP A 144 0.70 -23.58 -35.06
C ASP A 144 0.85 -24.84 -35.93
#